data_AF-A0AAW0AWB2-F1
#
_entry.id   AF-A0AAW0AWB2-F1
#
_cell.length_a   1.000
_cell.length_b   1.000
_cell.length_c   1.000
_cell.angle_alpha   90.00
_cell.angle_beta   90.00
_cell.angle_gamma   90.00
#
_symmetry.space_group_name_H-M   'P 1'
#
loop_
_entity.id
_entity.type
_entity.pdbx_description
1 polymer ?
#
loop_
_entity_poly.entity_id
_entity_poly.type
_entity_poly.pdbx_seq_one_letter_code
_entity_poly.pdbx_strand_id
1 'polypeptide(L)'
;MKALLLSLLPTPMSKLQQDYPDLDRLELATSVFRIQRTVETQSDVVIRWDEARVCLHWWVRNSKLPIQKEAFESVEFDKRSSQIAAELVSLAGLDPEHATASEMDAVNARFVRFNCSEETNGQRPTMRWRDCVSHTPDALHNQTQWGRLSPLVAANVRMREDFDDYTPRYEWCALYLSRRGFNKKKFKDTSPTCKLS
;
A
#
# COMPACT_ATOMS: atom_id res chain seq x y z
N MET A 1 1.38 13.10 15.40
CA MET A 1 1.81 12.06 14.43
C MET A 1 1.40 12.44 13.00
N LYS A 2 0.11 12.70 12.69
CA LYS A 2 -0.32 13.20 11.34
C LYS A 2 0.53 14.39 10.82
N ALA A 3 0.74 15.41 11.65
CA ALA A 3 1.54 16.59 11.27
C ALA A 3 3.01 16.27 10.94
N LEU A 4 3.63 15.29 11.62
CA LEU A 4 5.02 14.87 11.37
C LEU A 4 5.19 14.14 10.04
N LEU A 5 4.11 13.60 9.48
CA LEU A 5 4.14 12.85 8.22
C LEU A 5 3.84 13.73 7.04
N LEU A 6 3.05 14.78 7.26
CA LEU A 6 2.81 15.80 6.24
C LEU A 6 4.08 16.56 5.89
N SER A 7 5.01 16.74 6.85
CA SER A 7 6.35 17.24 6.55
C SER A 7 7.20 16.28 5.73
N LEU A 8 6.80 15.01 5.57
CA LEU A 8 7.50 14.04 4.73
C LEU A 8 6.97 14.01 3.29
N LEU A 9 5.75 14.54 3.05
CA LEU A 9 5.21 14.61 1.69
C LEU A 9 5.95 15.71 0.88
N PRO A 10 6.28 15.47 -0.40
CA PRO A 10 6.81 16.50 -1.26
C PRO A 10 5.79 17.63 -1.37
N THR A 11 6.14 18.82 -0.91
CA THR A 11 5.29 20.01 -0.98
C THR A 11 5.32 20.55 -2.41
N PRO A 12 4.18 20.73 -3.10
CA PRO A 12 4.18 21.53 -4.32
C PRO A 12 4.63 22.95 -3.94
N MET A 13 5.66 23.46 -4.63
CA MET A 13 6.38 24.68 -4.24
C MET A 13 5.53 25.97 -4.26
N SER A 14 4.27 25.92 -4.71
CA SER A 14 3.40 27.10 -4.74
C SER A 14 2.40 27.07 -3.58
N LYS A 15 2.63 27.96 -2.60
CA LYS A 15 1.75 28.35 -1.49
C LYS A 15 1.96 27.59 -0.18
N LEU A 16 3.02 27.99 0.53
CA LEU A 16 3.04 27.94 2.00
C LEU A 16 2.15 29.07 2.54
N GLN A 17 0.84 28.85 2.57
CA GLN A 17 -0.05 29.65 3.41
C GLN A 17 -0.34 28.87 4.69
N GLN A 18 -0.31 29.61 5.79
CA GLN A 18 -0.18 29.17 7.17
C GLN A 18 -1.45 28.47 7.69
N ASP A 19 -1.23 27.57 8.66
CA ASP A 19 -2.17 26.90 9.56
C ASP A 19 -2.91 25.64 9.05
N TYR A 20 -2.43 24.52 9.57
CA TYR A 20 -2.80 23.13 9.38
C TYR A 20 -2.32 22.48 8.06
N PRO A 21 -1.47 21.44 8.17
CA PRO A 21 -1.08 20.69 6.99
C PRO A 21 -2.31 19.97 6.41
N ASP A 22 -2.48 20.10 5.11
CA ASP A 22 -3.59 19.53 4.35
C ASP A 22 -3.66 18.00 4.54
N LEU A 23 -4.57 17.58 5.43
CA LEU A 23 -4.75 16.18 5.80
C LEU A 23 -5.29 15.36 4.63
N ASP A 24 -5.95 15.99 3.67
CA ASP A 24 -6.57 15.31 2.52
C ASP A 24 -5.48 14.74 1.61
N ARG A 25 -4.28 15.33 1.62
CA ARG A 25 -3.12 14.76 0.92
C ARG A 25 -2.77 13.37 1.40
N LEU A 26 -3.04 13.01 2.67
CA LEU A 26 -2.76 11.67 3.19
C LEU A 26 -3.70 10.60 2.64
N GLU A 27 -4.80 10.99 2.00
CA GLU A 27 -5.78 10.09 1.40
C GLU A 27 -5.51 9.80 -0.09
N LEU A 28 -4.60 10.58 -0.70
CA LEU A 28 -4.17 10.39 -2.08
C LEU A 28 -3.59 9.00 -2.31
N ALA A 29 -3.85 8.43 -3.49
CA ALA A 29 -3.26 7.16 -3.91
C ALA A 29 -1.73 7.21 -3.98
N THR A 30 -1.17 8.42 -4.15
CA THR A 30 0.27 8.71 -4.21
C THR A 30 0.92 8.93 -2.84
N SER A 31 0.12 8.99 -1.77
CA SER A 31 0.63 9.05 -0.39
C SER A 31 1.05 7.67 0.10
N VAL A 32 2.26 7.30 -0.30
CA VAL A 32 2.88 6.01 0.00
C VAL A 32 3.96 6.17 1.05
N PHE A 33 3.90 5.35 2.07
CA PHE A 33 4.84 5.35 3.19
C PHE A 33 5.51 4.00 3.32
N ARG A 34 6.77 4.03 3.73
CA ARG A 34 7.55 2.87 4.13
C ARG A 34 7.63 2.82 5.64
N ILE A 35 7.32 1.65 6.19
CA ILE A 35 7.52 1.36 7.61
C ILE A 35 8.79 0.52 7.71
N GLN A 36 9.85 1.11 8.28
CA GLN A 36 11.10 0.39 8.54
C GLN A 36 11.01 -0.39 9.85
N ARG A 37 11.52 -1.61 9.85
CA ARG A 37 11.58 -2.49 11.03
C ARG A 37 13.03 -2.61 11.48
N THR A 38 13.28 -2.42 12.76
CA THR A 38 14.63 -2.46 13.38
C THR A 38 15.39 -3.77 13.19
N VAL A 39 14.66 -4.89 13.06
CA VAL A 39 15.23 -6.25 13.13
C VAL A 39 15.05 -7.08 11.87
N GLU A 40 14.37 -6.55 10.84
CA GLU A 40 14.11 -7.27 9.60
C GLU A 40 14.53 -6.44 8.40
N THR A 41 15.20 -7.06 7.42
CA THR A 41 15.51 -6.46 6.11
C THR A 41 14.26 -6.14 5.28
N GLN A 42 13.08 -6.49 5.79
CA GLN A 42 11.82 -6.37 5.08
C GLN A 42 11.04 -5.15 5.57
N SER A 43 10.98 -4.13 4.72
CA SER A 43 10.13 -2.96 4.93
C SER A 43 8.73 -3.20 4.35
N ASP A 44 7.71 -2.68 5.02
CA ASP A 44 6.35 -2.69 4.49
C ASP A 44 6.03 -1.38 3.78
N VAL A 45 5.40 -1.49 2.62
CA VAL A 45 4.84 -0.36 1.89
C VAL A 45 3.36 -0.27 2.21
N VAL A 46 2.93 0.87 2.73
CA VAL A 46 1.53 1.16 3.07
C VAL A 46 1.08 2.37 2.28
N ILE A 47 -0.16 2.32 1.79
CA ILE A 47 -0.76 3.42 1.03
C ILE A 47 -1.86 4.02 1.90
N ARG A 48 -1.85 5.34 2.04
CA ARG A 48 -2.62 6.11 3.03
C ARG A 48 -2.09 6.01 4.44
N TRP A 49 -2.33 7.08 5.17
CA TRP A 49 -1.96 7.18 6.58
C TRP A 49 -2.84 6.31 7.49
N ASP A 50 -4.13 6.18 7.20
CA ASP A 50 -5.01 5.37 8.05
C ASP A 50 -4.62 3.88 8.03
N GLU A 51 -4.11 3.38 6.91
CA GLU A 51 -3.56 2.02 6.81
C GLU A 51 -2.25 1.90 7.60
N ALA A 52 -1.35 2.88 7.46
CA ALA A 52 -0.14 2.96 8.28
C ALA A 52 -0.47 2.92 9.78
N ARG A 53 -1.48 3.68 10.24
CA ARG A 53 -1.93 3.67 11.64
C ARG A 53 -2.41 2.31 12.09
N VAL A 54 -3.18 1.60 11.26
CA VAL A 54 -3.69 0.27 11.60
C VAL A 54 -2.52 -0.72 11.74
N CYS A 55 -1.57 -0.68 10.80
CA CYS A 55 -0.35 -1.49 10.87
C CYS A 55 0.46 -1.19 12.15
N LEU A 56 0.70 0.09 12.44
CA LEU A 56 1.41 0.52 13.65
C LEU A 56 0.67 0.07 14.92
N HIS A 57 -0.63 0.35 15.03
CA HIS A 57 -1.42 0.02 16.23
C HIS A 57 -1.51 -1.48 16.46
N TRP A 58 -1.73 -2.27 15.40
CA TRP A 58 -1.74 -3.71 15.50
C TRP A 58 -0.39 -4.23 16.00
N TRP A 59 0.70 -3.70 15.48
CA TRP A 59 2.04 -4.14 15.85
C TRP A 59 2.36 -3.83 17.31
N VAL A 60 2.09 -2.61 17.79
CA VAL A 60 2.21 -2.23 19.22
C VAL A 60 1.49 -3.22 20.13
N ARG A 61 0.29 -3.65 19.72
CA ARG A 61 -0.54 -4.54 20.54
C ARG A 61 -0.04 -5.98 20.55
N ASN A 62 0.67 -6.43 19.51
CA ASN A 62 1.05 -7.83 19.32
C ASN A 62 2.55 -8.10 19.48
N SER A 63 3.38 -7.06 19.48
CA SER A 63 4.79 -7.18 19.86
C SER A 63 4.86 -7.52 21.34
N LYS A 64 5.33 -8.72 21.67
CA LYS A 64 5.73 -9.08 23.05
C LYS A 64 6.95 -8.27 23.52
N LEU A 65 7.60 -7.58 22.60
CA LEU A 65 8.66 -6.65 22.91
C LEU A 65 8.07 -5.54 23.78
N PRO A 66 8.77 -5.13 24.86
CA PRO A 66 8.39 -3.92 25.58
C PRO A 66 8.22 -2.83 24.53
N ILE A 67 7.13 -2.05 24.64
CA ILE A 67 6.87 -0.85 23.82
C ILE A 67 7.95 0.17 24.18
N GLN A 68 9.19 -0.14 23.86
CA GLN A 68 10.24 0.84 23.82
C GLN A 68 9.91 1.70 22.62
N LYS A 69 9.97 3.00 22.86
CA LYS A 69 9.73 4.09 21.91
C LYS A 69 10.48 3.92 20.58
N GLU A 70 11.46 3.02 20.56
CA GLU A 70 12.40 2.64 19.50
C GLU A 70 11.87 1.57 18.53
N ALA A 71 10.75 0.91 18.84
CA ALA A 71 10.25 -0.21 18.04
C ALA A 71 9.74 0.23 16.65
N PHE A 72 9.49 1.52 16.44
CA PHE A 72 9.36 2.13 15.12
C PHE A 72 10.45 3.18 14.95
N GLU A 73 11.49 2.85 14.19
CA GLU A 73 12.55 3.82 13.92
C GLU A 73 12.07 4.92 12.98
N SER A 74 11.29 4.57 11.96
CA SER A 74 10.72 5.58 11.07
C SER A 74 9.53 5.10 10.24
N VAL A 75 8.54 5.98 10.12
CA VAL A 75 7.61 5.97 8.98
C VAL A 75 8.11 7.06 8.05
N GLU A 76 8.49 6.67 6.85
CA GLU A 76 9.09 7.56 5.87
C GLU A 76 8.21 7.63 4.63
N PHE A 77 8.16 8.80 4.00
CA PHE A 77 7.54 8.90 2.69
C PHE A 77 8.40 8.15 1.67
N ASP A 78 7.80 7.19 0.97
CA ASP A 78 8.49 6.40 -0.04
C ASP A 78 8.32 7.05 -1.40
N LYS A 79 9.25 7.96 -1.73
CA LYS A 79 9.23 8.70 -3.00
C LYS A 79 9.17 7.78 -4.22
N ARG A 80 9.84 6.63 -4.19
CA ARG A 80 9.89 5.71 -5.33
C ARG A 80 8.55 5.00 -5.50
N SER A 81 8.00 4.47 -4.42
CA SER A 81 6.67 3.84 -4.43
C SER A 81 5.57 4.84 -4.79
N SER A 82 5.70 6.09 -4.36
CA SER A 82 4.80 7.19 -4.72
C SER A 82 4.82 7.51 -6.22
N GLN A 83 6.01 7.52 -6.84
CA GLN A 83 6.13 7.68 -8.30
C GLN A 83 5.45 6.54 -9.07
N ILE A 84 5.63 5.29 -8.61
CA ILE A 84 4.94 4.12 -9.18
C ILE A 84 3.43 4.28 -9.02
N ALA A 85 2.95 4.70 -7.84
CA ALA A 85 1.53 4.96 -7.62
C ALA A 85 1.00 6.03 -8.60
N ALA A 86 1.73 7.13 -8.81
CA ALA A 86 1.33 8.19 -9.74
C ALA A 86 1.24 7.69 -11.20
N GLU A 87 2.17 6.84 -11.64
CA GLU A 87 2.13 6.19 -12.96
C GLU A 87 0.88 5.30 -13.08
N LEU A 88 0.60 4.47 -12.08
CA LEU A 88 -0.56 3.58 -12.07
C LEU A 88 -1.88 4.35 -12.04
N VAL A 89 -1.95 5.47 -11.30
CA VAL A 89 -3.11 6.37 -11.28
C VAL A 89 -3.35 6.96 -12.67
N SER A 90 -2.28 7.43 -13.32
CA SER A 90 -2.36 7.97 -14.68
C SER A 90 -2.83 6.90 -15.68
N LEU A 91 -2.30 5.67 -15.59
CA LEU A 91 -2.72 4.52 -16.40
C LEU A 91 -4.19 4.11 -16.14
N ALA A 92 -4.69 4.33 -14.93
CA ALA A 92 -6.10 4.14 -14.58
C ALA A 92 -7.02 5.19 -15.22
N GLY A 93 -6.47 6.27 -15.78
CA GLY A 93 -7.23 7.40 -16.33
C GLY A 93 -7.69 8.36 -15.24
N LEU A 94 -7.01 8.37 -14.10
CA LEU A 94 -7.25 9.27 -12.97
C LEU A 94 -6.12 10.30 -12.88
N ASP A 95 -6.35 11.38 -12.14
CA ASP A 95 -5.35 12.43 -11.91
C ASP A 95 -4.48 12.12 -10.68
N PRO A 96 -3.15 11.94 -10.82
CA PRO A 96 -2.25 11.64 -9.70
C PRO A 96 -2.19 12.71 -8.60
N GLU A 97 -2.58 13.95 -8.88
CA GLU A 97 -2.57 15.02 -7.88
C GLU A 97 -3.80 15.00 -6.96
N HIS A 98 -4.90 14.40 -7.42
CA HIS A 98 -6.21 14.46 -6.73
C HIS A 98 -6.81 13.10 -6.42
N ALA A 99 -6.40 12.04 -7.13
CA ALA A 99 -6.99 10.72 -6.96
C ALA A 99 -6.65 10.13 -5.60
N THR A 100 -7.71 9.73 -4.89
CA THR A 100 -7.65 9.01 -3.63
C THR A 100 -7.36 7.53 -3.84
N ALA A 101 -6.85 6.85 -2.81
CA ALA A 101 -6.66 5.40 -2.90
C ALA A 101 -7.99 4.64 -3.08
N SER A 102 -9.09 5.19 -2.55
CA SER A 102 -10.42 4.59 -2.69
C SER A 102 -10.91 4.63 -4.14
N GLU A 103 -10.67 5.73 -4.85
CA GLU A 103 -10.98 5.84 -6.28
C GLU A 103 -10.16 4.82 -7.08
N MET A 104 -8.85 4.69 -6.79
CA MET A 104 -8.00 3.68 -7.41
C MET A 104 -8.46 2.25 -7.13
N ASP A 105 -8.88 1.95 -5.90
CA ASP A 105 -9.47 0.65 -5.55
C ASP A 105 -10.78 0.40 -6.32
N ALA A 106 -11.61 1.43 -6.49
CA ALA A 106 -12.89 1.33 -7.22
C ALA A 106 -12.71 1.09 -8.73
N VAL A 107 -11.65 1.60 -9.36
CA VAL A 107 -11.33 1.30 -10.77
C VAL A 107 -11.15 -0.21 -10.98
N ASN A 108 -10.65 -0.93 -9.97
CA ASN A 108 -10.43 -2.39 -10.00
C ASN A 108 -9.69 -2.87 -11.27
N ALA A 109 -8.74 -2.04 -11.74
CA ALA A 109 -7.89 -2.36 -12.88
C ALA A 109 -6.86 -3.45 -12.51
N ARG A 110 -6.27 -4.02 -13.55
CA ARG A 110 -5.11 -4.92 -13.44
C ARG A 110 -3.98 -4.34 -14.26
N PHE A 111 -2.79 -4.48 -13.69
CA PHE A 111 -1.57 -3.95 -14.27
C PHE A 111 -0.58 -5.08 -14.49
N VAL A 112 0.26 -4.91 -15.50
CA VAL A 112 1.36 -5.82 -15.83
C VAL A 112 2.66 -5.02 -15.83
N ARG A 113 3.71 -5.63 -15.32
CA ARG A 113 5.07 -5.08 -15.38
C ARG A 113 5.77 -5.58 -16.64
N PHE A 114 6.36 -4.69 -17.43
CA PHE A 114 7.02 -5.10 -18.68
C PHE A 114 8.48 -5.57 -18.52
N ASN A 115 9.16 -5.13 -17.47
CA ASN A 115 10.60 -5.35 -17.25
C ASN A 115 10.89 -6.06 -15.92
N CYS A 116 10.19 -7.19 -15.66
CA CYS A 116 10.51 -8.08 -14.55
C CYS A 116 11.08 -9.37 -15.10
N SER A 117 12.25 -9.80 -14.63
CA SER A 117 12.81 -11.11 -14.97
C SER A 117 12.10 -12.26 -14.25
N GLU A 118 11.22 -11.96 -13.28
CA GLU A 118 10.39 -12.93 -12.57
C GLU A 118 9.22 -13.46 -13.42
N GLU A 119 9.45 -13.72 -14.70
CA GLU A 119 8.51 -14.46 -15.52
C GLU A 119 8.49 -15.91 -15.05
N THR A 120 7.49 -16.27 -14.24
CA THR A 120 7.29 -17.65 -13.83
C THR A 120 6.59 -18.37 -15.00
N ASN A 121 7.25 -19.34 -15.61
CA ASN A 121 6.70 -20.13 -16.73
C ASN A 121 6.29 -19.29 -17.95
N GLY A 122 7.01 -18.19 -18.24
CA GLY A 122 6.70 -17.30 -19.36
C GLY A 122 5.41 -16.48 -19.19
N GLN A 123 4.83 -16.46 -17.98
CA GLN A 123 3.68 -15.62 -17.66
C GLN A 123 4.16 -14.37 -16.92
N ARG A 124 3.68 -13.21 -17.37
CA ARG A 124 3.91 -11.94 -16.69
C ARG A 124 2.93 -11.80 -15.54
N PRO A 125 3.39 -11.51 -14.31
CA PRO A 125 2.50 -11.34 -13.18
C PRO A 125 1.56 -10.16 -13.42
N THR A 126 0.26 -10.44 -13.35
CA THR A 126 -0.80 -9.43 -13.36
C THR A 126 -1.18 -9.11 -11.93
N MET A 127 -1.19 -7.83 -11.58
CA MET A 127 -1.27 -7.37 -10.20
C MET A 127 -2.35 -6.30 -10.03
N ARG A 128 -2.85 -6.15 -8.80
CA ARG A 128 -3.63 -4.97 -8.39
C ARG A 128 -2.68 -3.81 -8.17
N TRP A 129 -3.17 -2.57 -8.30
CA TRP A 129 -2.30 -1.39 -8.21
C TRP A 129 -1.50 -1.32 -6.89
N ARG A 130 -2.09 -1.79 -5.78
CA ARG A 130 -1.39 -1.83 -4.49
C ARG A 130 -0.26 -2.85 -4.45
N ASP A 131 -0.48 -4.01 -5.04
CA ASP A 131 0.57 -5.02 -5.18
C ASP A 131 1.70 -4.48 -6.06
N CYS A 132 1.36 -3.72 -7.12
CA CYS A 132 2.35 -3.02 -7.95
C CYS A 132 3.19 -2.00 -7.17
N VAL A 133 2.55 -1.20 -6.31
CA VAL A 133 3.22 -0.19 -5.47
C VAL A 133 4.13 -0.86 -4.43
N SER A 134 3.67 -1.93 -3.80
CA SER A 134 4.47 -2.71 -2.83
C SER A 134 5.59 -3.50 -3.49
N HIS A 135 5.42 -3.87 -4.76
CA HIS A 135 6.44 -4.51 -5.57
C HIS A 135 7.42 -3.46 -6.13
N THR A 136 8.05 -2.71 -5.21
CA THR A 136 9.12 -1.81 -5.61
C THR A 136 10.26 -2.63 -6.18
N PRO A 137 10.74 -2.32 -7.38
CA PRO A 137 11.90 -2.98 -7.95
C PRO A 137 13.07 -2.94 -6.95
N ASP A 138 13.66 -4.10 -6.66
CA ASP A 138 14.97 -4.13 -6.03
C ASP A 138 15.94 -3.25 -6.84
N ALA A 139 17.01 -2.77 -6.20
CA ALA A 139 17.98 -1.82 -6.76
C ALA A 139 18.54 -2.20 -8.16
N LEU A 140 18.32 -3.45 -8.59
CA LEU A 140 18.73 -4.01 -9.88
C LEU A 140 17.85 -3.60 -11.07
N HIS A 141 16.64 -3.05 -10.87
CA HIS A 141 15.79 -2.64 -11.98
C HIS A 141 15.68 -1.11 -12.05
N ASN A 142 16.42 -0.53 -12.99
CA ASN A 142 16.55 0.93 -13.12
C ASN A 142 15.27 1.61 -13.62
N GLN A 143 14.37 0.90 -14.30
CA GLN A 143 13.07 1.44 -14.74
C GLN A 143 12.00 0.34 -14.77
N THR A 144 10.98 0.49 -13.93
CA THR A 144 9.73 -0.27 -14.08
C THR A 144 8.81 0.44 -15.04
N GLN A 145 8.31 -0.31 -16.01
CA GLN A 145 7.26 0.14 -16.91
C GLN A 145 6.01 -0.66 -16.59
N TRP A 146 4.92 0.04 -16.32
CA TRP A 146 3.62 -0.57 -16.06
C TRP A 146 2.70 -0.41 -17.26
N GLY A 147 1.86 -1.41 -17.48
CA GLY A 147 0.79 -1.37 -18.46
C GLY A 147 -0.53 -1.71 -17.80
N ARG A 148 -1.58 -0.97 -18.15
CA ARG A 148 -2.95 -1.34 -17.78
C ARG A 148 -3.49 -2.37 -18.76
N LEU A 149 -4.05 -3.46 -18.24
CA LEU A 149 -4.75 -4.45 -19.07
C LEU A 149 -6.06 -3.87 -19.61
N SER A 150 -6.43 -4.28 -20.82
CA SER A 150 -7.73 -3.93 -21.38
C SER A 150 -8.86 -4.50 -20.50
N PRO A 151 -10.06 -3.88 -20.50
CA PRO A 151 -11.17 -4.34 -19.67
C PRO A 151 -11.50 -5.83 -19.84
N LEU A 152 -11.42 -6.34 -21.09
CA LEU A 152 -11.65 -7.75 -21.41
C LEU A 152 -10.60 -8.67 -20.78
N VAL A 153 -9.31 -8.34 -20.93
CA VAL A 153 -8.23 -9.15 -20.35
C VAL A 153 -8.25 -9.08 -18.82
N ALA A 154 -8.49 -7.90 -18.26
CA ALA A 154 -8.63 -7.73 -16.81
C ALA A 154 -9.80 -8.54 -16.24
N ALA A 155 -10.93 -8.64 -16.96
CA ALA A 155 -12.04 -9.50 -16.55
C ALA A 155 -11.65 -10.99 -16.54
N ASN A 156 -10.88 -11.44 -17.54
CA ASN A 156 -10.38 -12.81 -17.56
C ASN A 156 -9.43 -13.12 -16.39
N VAL A 157 -8.52 -12.19 -16.08
CA VAL A 157 -7.62 -12.30 -14.93
C VAL A 157 -8.41 -12.39 -13.63
N ARG A 158 -9.40 -11.51 -13.42
CA ARG A 158 -10.24 -11.50 -12.21
C ARG A 158 -10.99 -12.82 -12.01
N MET A 159 -11.56 -13.39 -13.07
CA MET A 159 -12.23 -14.69 -12.98
C MET A 159 -11.30 -15.81 -12.48
N ARG A 160 -9.98 -15.70 -12.71
CA ARG A 160 -9.00 -16.67 -12.21
C ARG A 160 -8.59 -16.39 -10.77
N GLU A 161 -8.59 -15.11 -10.36
CA GLU A 161 -8.33 -14.72 -8.97
C GLU A 161 -9.39 -15.28 -8.01
N ASP A 162 -10.65 -15.39 -8.44
CA ASP A 162 -11.74 -15.91 -7.61
C ASP A 162 -11.58 -17.41 -7.26
N PHE A 163 -10.69 -18.12 -7.96
CA PHE A 163 -10.33 -19.52 -7.63
C PHE A 163 -9.09 -19.61 -6.74
N ASP A 164 -8.34 -18.52 -6.62
CA ASP A 164 -7.33 -18.38 -5.59
C ASP A 164 -8.07 -17.91 -4.33
N ASP A 165 -7.80 -18.49 -3.16
CA ASP A 165 -8.53 -18.24 -1.91
C ASP A 165 -8.15 -16.86 -1.32
N TYR A 166 -8.04 -15.85 -2.19
CA TYR A 166 -7.50 -14.53 -1.93
C TYR A 166 -8.54 -13.71 -1.18
N THR A 167 -8.36 -13.71 0.12
CA THR A 167 -9.36 -13.26 1.08
C THR A 167 -9.43 -11.72 1.09
N PRO A 168 -10.62 -11.10 1.24
CA PRO A 168 -10.82 -9.64 1.13
C PRO A 168 -9.97 -8.84 2.13
N ARG A 169 -9.69 -7.56 1.83
CA ARG A 169 -8.60 -6.77 2.43
C ARG A 169 -8.68 -6.52 3.95
N TYR A 170 -9.81 -6.71 4.63
CA TYR A 170 -9.82 -6.74 6.12
C TYR A 170 -9.04 -7.96 6.66
N GLU A 171 -9.01 -9.03 5.88
CA GLU A 171 -8.13 -10.15 6.11
C GLU A 171 -6.73 -9.92 5.56
N TRP A 172 -6.42 -8.87 4.79
CA TRP A 172 -5.05 -8.63 4.33
C TRP A 172 -4.13 -8.33 5.51
N CYS A 173 -4.56 -7.47 6.45
CA CYS A 173 -3.86 -7.35 7.73
C CYS A 173 -3.81 -8.73 8.41
N ALA A 174 -4.93 -9.45 8.55
CA ALA A 174 -4.95 -10.74 9.25
C ALA A 174 -4.12 -11.87 8.57
N LEU A 175 -3.95 -11.86 7.25
CA LEU A 175 -3.29 -12.87 6.41
C LEU A 175 -1.83 -12.54 6.16
N TYR A 176 -1.50 -11.26 5.95
CA TYR A 176 -0.14 -10.76 6.01
C TYR A 176 0.52 -11.22 7.32
N LEU A 177 -0.24 -11.20 8.41
CA LEU A 177 0.18 -11.68 9.72
C LEU A 177 0.14 -13.21 9.83
N SER A 178 -0.88 -13.88 9.28
CA SER A 178 -0.99 -15.34 9.31
C SER A 178 0.09 -16.05 8.47
N ARG A 179 0.53 -15.48 7.33
CA ARG A 179 1.59 -16.04 6.47
C ARG A 179 2.98 -16.01 7.13
N ARG A 180 3.16 -15.19 8.17
CA ARG A 180 4.39 -15.13 9.00
C ARG A 180 4.28 -15.90 10.33
N GLY A 181 3.38 -16.87 10.40
CA GLY A 181 3.26 -17.77 11.56
C GLY A 181 2.41 -17.26 12.73
N PHE A 182 1.64 -16.18 12.56
CA PHE A 182 0.76 -15.69 13.63
C PHE A 182 -0.62 -16.36 13.58
N ASN A 183 -1.10 -16.78 14.76
CA ASN A 183 -2.26 -17.67 14.92
C ASN A 183 -3.59 -16.93 14.73
N LYS A 184 -4.38 -17.32 13.72
CA LYS A 184 -5.69 -16.73 13.35
C LYS A 184 -6.71 -16.72 14.50
N LYS A 185 -6.60 -17.61 15.50
CA LYS A 185 -7.58 -17.75 16.59
C LYS A 185 -7.76 -16.49 17.45
N LYS A 186 -6.79 -15.59 17.53
CA LYS A 186 -6.88 -14.37 18.36
C LYS A 186 -7.56 -13.17 17.69
N PHE A 187 -7.80 -13.22 16.38
CA PHE A 187 -8.29 -12.06 15.64
C PHE A 187 -9.82 -11.89 15.75
N LYS A 188 -10.57 -12.99 15.88
CA LYS A 188 -12.04 -12.96 15.95
C LYS A 188 -12.60 -12.26 17.20
N ASP A 189 -11.82 -12.20 18.29
CA ASP A 189 -12.30 -11.69 19.59
C ASP A 189 -12.09 -10.17 19.79
N THR A 190 -11.51 -9.45 18.83
CA THR A 190 -11.13 -8.03 19.02
C THR A 190 -11.66 -7.05 17.98
N SER A 191 -12.53 -7.49 17.07
CA SER A 191 -13.17 -6.58 16.11
C SER A 191 -14.23 -5.72 16.83
N PRO A 192 -14.05 -4.40 16.96
CA PRO A 192 -15.10 -3.53 17.43
C PRO A 192 -16.14 -3.44 16.32
N THR A 193 -17.37 -3.86 16.61
CA THR A 193 -18.51 -3.51 15.75
C THR A 193 -18.60 -1.98 15.73
N CYS A 194 -18.17 -1.37 14.64
CA CYS A 194 -18.38 0.04 14.37
C CYS A 194 -19.89 0.21 14.12
N LYS A 195 -20.66 0.41 15.19
CA LYS A 195 -22.05 0.86 15.09
C LYS A 195 -21.99 2.34 14.72
N LEU A 196 -22.22 2.63 13.45
CA LEU A 196 -22.56 3.96 12.99
C LEU A 196 -23.94 4.30 13.59
N SER A 197 -23.94 5.28 14.50
CA SER A 197 -25.12 5.99 14.98
C SER A 197 -25.35 7.23 14.14
#